data_AF-A0A5C6C3D9-F1
#
_entry.id   AF-A0A5C6C3D9-F1
#
_cell.length_a   1.000
_cell.length_b   1.000
_cell.length_c   1.000
_cell.angle_alpha   90.00
_cell.angle_beta   90.00
_cell.angle_gamma   90.00
#
_symmetry.space_group_name_H-M   'P 1'
#
loop_
_entity.id
_entity.type
_entity.pdbx_description
1 polymer ?
#
loop_
_entity_poly.entity_id
_entity_poly.type
_entity_poly.pdbx_seq_one_letter_code
_entity_poly.pdbx_strand_id
1 'polypeptide(L)'
;MARQCETCGKTVHVGNRIETRGKAKYLGGVGTKITGCTRRKFVPNLQRIHVTLPSGQNKTVRVCVQCIRSGKVRKTVKTKPFDVSGAHK
;
A
#
# COMPACT_ATOMS: atom_id res chain seq x y z
N MET A 1 -7.60 10.48 11.88
CA MET A 1 -7.16 10.21 10.50
C MET A 1 -7.26 8.72 10.18
N ALA A 2 -8.24 8.31 9.37
CA ALA A 2 -8.36 6.91 8.96
C ALA A 2 -7.11 6.42 8.21
N ARG A 3 -6.71 5.16 8.38
CA ARG A 3 -5.69 4.51 7.55
C ARG A 3 -6.32 4.16 6.19
N GLN A 4 -6.64 5.20 5.42
CA GLN A 4 -7.23 5.11 4.09
C GLN A 4 -6.30 5.76 3.07
N CYS A 5 -6.25 5.18 1.86
CA CYS A 5 -5.61 5.84 0.72
C CYS A 5 -6.53 6.92 0.16
N GLU A 6 -6.04 8.13 0.02
CA GLU A 6 -6.82 9.26 -0.51
C GLU A 6 -7.10 9.15 -2.02
N THR A 7 -6.26 8.42 -2.77
CA THR A 7 -6.41 8.26 -4.23
C THR A 7 -7.34 7.11 -4.62
N CYS A 8 -7.28 5.98 -3.91
CA CYS A 8 -8.00 4.75 -4.30
C CYS A 8 -8.96 4.24 -3.23
N GLY A 9 -9.08 4.92 -2.09
CA GLY A 9 -10.02 4.58 -1.03
C GLY A 9 -9.68 3.32 -0.24
N LYS A 10 -8.55 2.62 -0.51
CA LYS A 10 -8.17 1.40 0.20
C LYS A 10 -8.16 1.59 1.71
N THR A 11 -8.90 0.76 2.42
CA THR A 11 -9.01 0.74 3.88
C THR A 11 -8.37 -0.51 4.48
N VAL A 12 -8.34 -0.56 5.80
CA VAL A 12 -7.93 -1.76 6.53
C VAL A 12 -9.03 -2.81 6.39
N HIS A 13 -8.66 -4.01 5.96
CA HIS A 13 -9.57 -5.16 5.93
C HIS A 13 -9.30 -6.07 7.11
N VAL A 14 -10.33 -6.75 7.61
CA VAL A 14 -10.20 -7.73 8.69
C VAL A 14 -10.33 -9.12 8.09
N GLY A 15 -9.49 -10.05 8.56
CA GLY A 15 -9.69 -11.47 8.30
C GLY A 15 -9.01 -12.31 9.36
N ASN A 16 -8.85 -13.59 9.07
CA ASN A 16 -8.34 -14.54 10.05
C ASN A 16 -6.88 -14.93 9.75
N ARG A 17 -6.14 -15.26 10.80
CA ARG A 17 -4.92 -16.06 10.74
C ARG A 17 -5.35 -17.49 11.06
N ILE A 18 -5.20 -18.36 10.07
CA ILE A 18 -5.57 -19.78 10.17
C ILE A 18 -4.27 -20.56 10.32
N GLU A 19 -4.18 -21.32 11.39
CA GLU A 19 -3.06 -22.24 11.64
C GLU A 19 -3.52 -23.64 11.22
N THR A 20 -2.81 -24.24 10.28
CA THR A 20 -3.08 -25.58 9.78
C THR A 20 -1.94 -26.53 10.14
N ARG A 21 -2.28 -27.78 10.49
CA ARG A 21 -1.33 -28.86 10.77
C ARG A 21 -1.61 -30.08 9.89
N GLY A 22 -0.58 -30.88 9.64
CA GLY A 22 -0.65 -32.07 8.79
C GLY A 22 -0.30 -31.78 7.33
N LYS A 23 -0.10 -32.85 6.55
CA LYS A 23 0.25 -32.78 5.13
C LYS A 23 -1.01 -32.69 4.27
N ALA A 24 -1.00 -31.84 3.25
CA ALA A 24 -2.14 -31.69 2.35
C ALA A 24 -2.41 -32.99 1.57
N LYS A 25 -3.69 -33.27 1.26
CA LYS A 25 -4.09 -34.50 0.57
C LYS A 25 -3.40 -34.68 -0.78
N TYR A 26 -3.27 -33.60 -1.55
CA TYR A 26 -2.64 -33.63 -2.87
C TYR A 26 -1.14 -33.98 -2.82
N LEU A 27 -0.50 -33.88 -1.64
CA LEU A 27 0.89 -34.30 -1.43
C LEU A 27 0.99 -35.74 -0.88
N GLY A 28 -0.09 -36.53 -0.95
CA GLY A 28 -0.16 -37.90 -0.41
C GLY A 28 -0.29 -37.97 1.11
N GLY A 29 -0.76 -36.90 1.76
CA GLY A 29 -1.09 -36.89 3.19
C GLY A 29 -2.56 -37.24 3.46
N VAL A 30 -2.91 -37.46 4.73
CA VAL A 30 -4.32 -37.68 5.17
C VAL A 30 -5.15 -36.39 5.05
N GLY A 31 -4.51 -35.22 5.18
CA GLY A 31 -5.13 -33.90 5.05
C GLY A 31 -4.68 -32.92 6.13
N THR A 32 -4.84 -31.62 5.84
CA THR A 32 -4.56 -30.53 6.79
C THR A 32 -5.75 -30.29 7.71
N LYS A 33 -5.52 -30.17 9.02
CA LYS A 33 -6.51 -29.78 10.03
C LYS A 33 -6.28 -28.35 10.49
N ILE A 34 -7.35 -27.62 10.76
CA ILE A 34 -7.29 -26.26 11.33
C ILE A 34 -7.15 -26.39 12.85
N THR A 35 -6.13 -25.76 13.42
CA THR A 35 -5.82 -25.86 14.86
C THR A 35 -5.98 -24.55 15.60
N GLY A 36 -5.99 -23.43 14.88
CA GLY A 36 -6.21 -22.11 15.45
C GLY A 36 -6.83 -21.17 14.42
N CYS A 37 -7.74 -20.32 14.89
CA CYS A 37 -8.33 -19.25 14.09
C CYS A 37 -8.37 -17.97 14.94
N THR A 38 -7.51 -17.01 14.61
CA THR A 38 -7.43 -15.72 15.32
C THR A 38 -7.69 -14.56 14.37
N ARG A 39 -8.23 -13.44 14.86
CA ARG A 39 -8.52 -12.26 14.05
C ARG A 39 -7.23 -11.47 13.78
N ARG A 40 -7.04 -11.01 12.55
CA ARG A 40 -5.95 -10.09 12.14
C ARG A 40 -6.46 -8.96 11.25
N LYS A 41 -5.70 -7.87 11.22
CA LYS A 41 -5.96 -6.71 10.36
C LYS A 41 -4.96 -6.71 9.19
N PHE A 42 -5.47 -6.61 7.96
CA PHE A 42 -4.68 -6.37 6.76
C PHE A 42 -4.62 -4.87 6.52
N VAL A 43 -3.47 -4.27 6.82
CA VAL A 43 -3.25 -2.84 6.67
C VAL A 43 -2.64 -2.57 5.29
N PRO A 44 -3.21 -1.67 4.48
CA PRO A 44 -2.57 -1.24 3.24
C PRO A 44 -1.25 -0.52 3.56
N ASN A 45 -0.21 -0.76 2.74
CA ASN A 45 1.05 -0.01 2.84
C ASN A 45 0.80 1.42 2.34
N LEU A 46 0.49 2.31 3.29
CA LEU A 46 0.25 3.73 3.06
C LEU A 46 1.53 4.50 3.38
N GLN A 47 1.93 5.36 2.45
CA GLN A 47 3.07 6.23 2.57
C GLN A 47 2.60 7.68 2.58
N ARG A 48 3.22 8.50 3.44
CA ARG A 48 2.99 9.95 3.47
C ARG A 48 3.88 10.58 2.42
N ILE A 49 3.29 11.20 1.40
CA ILE A 49 4.04 11.82 0.30
C ILE A 49 3.53 13.22 0.00
N HIS A 50 4.44 14.07 -0.50
CA HIS A 50 4.11 15.37 -1.05
C HIS A 50 3.75 15.24 -2.52
N VAL A 51 2.56 15.72 -2.86
CA VAL A 51 1.94 15.56 -4.16
C VAL A 51 1.54 16.92 -4.69
N THR A 52 1.81 17.12 -5.98
CA THR A 52 1.29 18.26 -6.73
C THR A 52 -0.04 17.86 -7.33
N LEU A 53 -1.11 18.53 -6.90
CA LEU A 53 -2.45 18.33 -7.45
C LEU A 53 -2.53 18.89 -8.89
N PRO A 54 -3.49 18.44 -9.71
CA PRO A 54 -3.75 19.03 -11.02
C PRO A 54 -4.04 20.54 -10.96
N SER A 55 -4.54 21.03 -9.83
CA SER A 55 -4.78 22.45 -9.56
C SER A 55 -3.53 23.26 -9.19
N GLY A 56 -2.34 22.65 -9.23
CA GLY A 56 -1.05 23.31 -8.92
C GLY A 56 -0.72 23.40 -7.42
N GLN A 57 -1.68 23.11 -6.53
CA GLN A 57 -1.42 23.11 -5.08
C GLN A 57 -0.61 21.87 -4.66
N ASN A 58 0.38 22.09 -3.79
CA ASN A 58 1.12 21.01 -3.14
C ASN A 58 0.43 20.61 -1.84
N LYS A 59 0.10 19.33 -1.68
CA LYS A 59 -0.47 18.79 -0.43
C LYS A 59 0.27 17.54 0.01
N THR A 60 0.25 17.32 1.33
CA THR A 60 0.76 16.08 1.93
C THR A 60 -0.42 15.12 2.06
N VAL A 61 -0.33 13.96 1.42
CA VAL A 61 -1.42 12.99 1.34
C VAL A 61 -0.93 11.59 1.71
N ARG A 62 -1.83 10.75 2.24
CA ARG A 62 -1.56 9.33 2.48
C ARG A 62 -1.95 8.51 1.26
N VAL A 63 -0.97 7.92 0.60
CA VAL A 63 -1.15 7.20 -0.66
C VAL A 63 -0.65 5.78 -0.56
N CYS A 64 -1.37 4.85 -1.18
CA CYS A 64 -0.99 3.45 -1.25
C CYS A 64 0.26 3.26 -2.13
N VAL A 65 1.19 2.38 -1.74
CA VAL A 65 2.41 2.12 -2.55
C VAL A 65 2.08 1.66 -3.97
N GLN A 66 1.00 0.89 -4.17
CA GLN A 66 0.56 0.49 -5.51
C GLN A 66 0.17 1.69 -6.38
N CYS A 67 -0.45 2.71 -5.79
CA CYS A 67 -0.91 3.93 -6.45
C CYS A 67 0.29 4.80 -6.87
N ILE A 68 1.30 4.84 -6.00
CA ILE A 68 2.59 5.49 -6.27
C ILE A 68 3.30 4.76 -7.43
N ARG A 69 3.36 3.43 -7.38
CA ARG A 69 3.97 2.60 -8.42
C ARG A 69 3.29 2.76 -9.77
N SER A 70 1.96 2.86 -9.80
CA SER A 70 1.19 3.02 -11.03
C SER A 70 1.15 4.46 -11.57
N GLY A 71 1.90 5.39 -11.00
CA GLY A 71 1.95 6.79 -11.49
C GLY A 71 0.65 7.57 -11.33
N LYS A 72 -0.31 7.10 -10.50
CA LYS A 72 -1.59 7.80 -10.28
C LYS A 72 -1.42 9.13 -9.53
N VAL A 73 -0.22 9.41 -9.06
CA VAL A 73 0.11 10.53 -8.20
C VAL A 73 1.43 11.13 -8.67
N ARG A 74 1.43 12.44 -8.97
CA ARG A 74 2.64 13.19 -9.31
C ARG A 74 3.33 13.66 -8.03
N LYS A 75 4.51 13.13 -7.76
CA LYS A 75 5.34 13.59 -6.63
C LYS A 75 5.81 15.02 -6.88
N THR A 76 5.87 15.82 -5.82
CA THR A 76 6.48 17.14 -5.90
C THR A 76 7.97 17.00 -6.24
N VAL A 77 8.40 17.63 -7.33
CA VAL A 77 9.80 17.67 -7.74
C VAL A 77 10.53 18.59 -6.78
N LYS A 78 11.52 18.05 -6.05
CA LYS A 78 12.43 18.86 -5.24
C LYS A 78 13.61 19.26 -6.12
N THR A 79 13.61 20.48 -6.63
CA THR A 79 14.79 21.07 -7.27
C THR A 79 15.75 21.55 -6.19
N LYS A 80 17.05 21.28 -6.37
CA LYS A 80 18.07 21.91 -5.54
C LYS A 80 18.11 23.40 -5.87
N PRO A 81 18.35 24.29 -4.89
CA PRO A 81 18.55 25.70 -5.19
C PRO A 81 19.76 25.87 -6.13
N PHE A 82 19.58 26.65 -7.20
CA PHE A 82 20.59 27.02 -8.22
C PHE A 82 21.02 25.93 -9.22
N ASP A 83 20.33 24.79 -9.29
CA ASP A 83 20.63 23.75 -10.29
C ASP A 83 19.88 24.05 -11.61
N VAL A 84 20.52 24.80 -12.52
CA VAL A 84 19.97 25.18 -13.84
C VAL A 84 19.91 24.02 -14.85
N SER A 85 20.36 22.82 -14.46
CA SER A 85 20.38 21.62 -15.29
C SER A 85 19.01 20.97 -15.51
N GLY A 86 17.99 21.34 -14.73
CA GLY A 86 16.67 20.69 -14.70
C GLY A 86 15.66 21.13 -15.77
N ALA A 87 15.99 22.09 -16.65
CA ALA A 87 15.06 22.64 -17.65
C ALA A 87 14.98 21.82 -18.96
N HIS A 88 15.87 20.85 -19.15
CA HIS A 88 15.86 19.97 -20.31
C HIS A 88 15.31 18.58 -19.95
N LYS A 89 13.98 18.46 -19.94
CA LYS A 89 13.24 17.22 -20.25
C LYS A 89 11.74 17.50 -20.34
#